data_AF-A0A504UNC6-F1
#
_entry.id   AF-A0A504UNC6-F1
#
_cell.length_a   1.000
_cell.length_b   1.000
_cell.length_c   1.000
_cell.angle_alpha   90.00
_cell.angle_beta   90.00
_cell.angle_gamma   90.00
#
_symmetry.space_group_name_H-M   'P 1'
#
loop_
_entity.id
_entity.type
_entity.pdbx_description
1 polymer ?
#
loop_
_entity_poly.entity_id
_entity_poly.type
_entity_poly.pdbx_seq_one_letter_code
_entity_poly.pdbx_strand_id
1 'polypeptide(L)'
;MLLALFGGLLVAAAPAEAVTPLFPSKKIEKVKPVRKKTMGPASHLPLALQATRKNLLAGKRVTYRQLQALADAGDGVGAFKLAERIQSQGNPKLASDALHYYSLAAFDGRGYAVRHMLNILADDQVQLSPSHLSSAEAALRSQAKKGNEIAVEGLIKFYSQGRPFGEKRGELEALLASGAGKKNGDTAFRMAVMLLSQPSRTPEQTEQAARYLGIARDKGSVGMKAAASNLLAQLTEPATGTNAEVQQ
;
A
#
# COMPACT_ATOMS: atom_id res chain seq x y z
N MET A 1 57.59 -31.21 32.18
CA MET A 1 58.64 -30.39 32.84
C MET A 1 58.79 -29.14 31.99
N LEU A 2 58.60 -27.89 32.44
CA LEU A 2 58.75 -27.28 33.76
C LEU A 2 57.82 -26.04 33.85
N LEU A 3 57.39 -25.70 35.06
CA LEU A 3 56.73 -24.45 35.47
C LEU A 3 57.62 -23.21 35.23
N ALA A 4 56.99 -22.03 35.04
CA ALA A 4 57.39 -20.78 35.71
C ALA A 4 56.27 -19.71 35.69
N LEU A 5 55.82 -19.32 36.89
CA LEU A 5 55.04 -18.13 37.22
C LEU A 5 55.85 -16.84 37.04
N PHE A 6 55.19 -15.72 36.69
CA PHE A 6 55.41 -14.34 37.19
C PHE A 6 54.17 -13.53 36.72
N GLY A 7 53.43 -12.75 37.51
CA GLY A 7 53.79 -11.90 38.64
C GLY A 7 53.40 -10.46 38.24
N GLY A 8 52.30 -9.95 38.81
CA GLY A 8 51.68 -8.69 38.37
C GLY A 8 52.40 -7.41 38.79
N LEU A 9 51.94 -6.28 38.23
CA LEU A 9 52.18 -4.96 38.81
C LEU A 9 50.91 -4.10 38.67
N LEU A 10 50.33 -3.75 39.83
CA LEU A 10 49.37 -2.66 39.99
C LEU A 10 50.10 -1.33 39.82
N VAL A 11 49.56 -0.42 39.02
CA VAL A 11 49.94 0.99 39.04
C VAL A 11 48.91 1.74 39.90
N ALA A 12 49.36 2.24 41.03
CA ALA A 12 48.61 3.12 41.92
C ALA A 12 48.63 4.56 41.37
N ALA A 13 47.47 5.18 41.19
CA ALA A 13 47.33 6.61 40.92
C ALA A 13 47.05 7.36 42.23
N ALA A 14 47.82 8.43 42.47
CA ALA A 14 47.74 9.31 43.63
C ALA A 14 46.43 10.13 43.69
N PRO A 15 46.01 10.64 44.85
CA PRO A 15 44.78 11.40 44.99
C PRO A 15 44.99 12.86 44.56
N ALA A 16 44.15 13.35 43.65
CA ALA A 16 44.05 14.78 43.36
C ALA A 16 43.11 15.43 44.40
N GLU A 17 43.65 16.40 45.15
CA GLU A 17 42.92 17.22 46.11
C GLU A 17 41.73 17.95 45.44
N ALA A 18 40.57 17.86 46.08
CA ALA A 18 39.36 18.52 45.66
C ALA A 18 39.39 20.01 46.05
N VAL A 19 39.55 20.89 45.05
CA VAL A 19 39.33 22.33 45.21
C VAL A 19 37.83 22.60 45.17
N THR A 20 37.22 22.95 46.31
CA THR A 20 35.83 23.43 46.36
C THR A 20 35.73 24.87 45.84
N PRO A 21 34.89 25.18 44.84
CA PRO A 21 34.69 26.55 44.41
C PRO A 21 33.82 27.34 45.41
N LEU A 22 34.27 28.56 45.70
CA LEU A 22 33.76 29.49 46.72
C LEU A 22 32.57 30.36 46.25
N PHE A 23 31.78 29.88 45.29
CA PHE A 23 30.62 30.63 44.79
C PHE A 23 29.32 29.83 44.90
N PRO A 24 28.24 30.43 45.43
CA PRO A 24 26.95 29.76 45.49
C PRO A 24 26.41 29.59 44.06
N SER A 25 26.47 28.36 43.55
CA SER A 25 25.83 28.00 42.29
C SER A 25 24.32 28.16 42.43
N LYS A 26 23.79 29.24 41.86
CA LYS A 26 22.35 29.50 41.73
C LYS A 26 21.73 28.28 41.06
N LYS A 27 20.87 27.54 41.77
CA LYS A 27 20.12 26.41 41.22
C LYS A 27 19.30 26.91 40.02
N ILE A 28 19.79 26.66 38.82
CA ILE A 28 18.99 26.79 37.61
C ILE A 28 18.00 25.63 37.67
N GLU A 29 16.78 25.94 38.10
CA GLU A 29 15.67 25.01 38.05
C GLU A 29 15.52 24.56 36.59
N LYS A 30 15.77 23.27 36.34
CA LYS A 30 15.58 22.67 35.02
C LYS A 30 14.11 22.83 34.66
N VAL A 31 13.79 23.85 33.86
CA VAL A 31 12.49 24.04 33.26
C VAL A 31 12.19 22.77 32.47
N LYS A 32 11.28 21.94 32.98
CA LYS A 32 10.82 20.74 32.29
C LYS A 32 10.38 21.17 30.88
N PRO A 33 10.84 20.52 29.80
CA PRO A 33 10.38 20.87 28.47
C PRO A 33 8.86 20.72 28.45
N VAL A 34 8.16 21.83 28.24
CA VAL A 34 6.71 21.83 28.03
C VAL A 34 6.48 20.95 26.81
N ARG A 35 5.95 19.74 27.02
CA ARG A 35 5.52 18.86 25.93
C ARG A 35 4.55 19.67 25.09
N LYS A 36 4.96 20.12 23.89
CA LYS A 36 4.03 20.64 22.88
C LYS A 36 2.97 19.56 22.75
N LYS A 37 1.71 19.87 23.12
CA LYS A 37 0.59 18.96 22.90
C LYS A 37 0.61 18.66 21.41
N THR A 38 1.01 17.45 21.03
CA THR A 38 0.80 16.95 19.68
C THR A 38 -0.68 17.12 19.40
N MET A 39 -1.02 18.03 18.50
CA MET A 39 -2.41 18.32 18.22
C MET A 39 -3.06 17.02 17.73
N GLY A 40 -4.21 16.65 18.30
CA GLY A 40 -4.86 15.38 17.99
C GLY A 40 -5.28 15.31 16.50
N PRO A 41 -5.58 14.12 15.95
CA PRO A 41 -5.87 13.94 14.53
C PRO A 41 -6.95 14.86 13.95
N ALA A 42 -7.88 15.32 14.78
CA ALA A 42 -8.99 16.21 14.40
C ALA A 42 -8.72 17.71 14.66
N SER A 43 -7.52 18.10 15.08
CA SER A 43 -7.23 19.48 15.48
C SER A 43 -7.25 20.49 14.33
N HIS A 44 -7.13 20.00 13.09
CA HIS A 44 -7.25 20.81 11.88
C HIS A 44 -8.70 21.21 11.59
N LEU A 45 -9.69 20.56 12.22
CA LEU A 45 -11.09 20.85 12.02
C LEU A 45 -11.52 22.13 12.79
N PRO A 46 -12.51 22.89 12.28
CA PRO A 46 -13.21 23.92 13.04
C PRO A 46 -13.76 23.39 14.38
N LEU A 47 -13.83 24.23 15.43
CA LEU A 47 -14.24 23.82 16.78
C LEU A 47 -15.60 23.10 16.82
N ALA A 48 -16.58 23.55 16.03
CA ALA A 48 -17.88 22.90 15.93
C ALA A 48 -17.78 21.47 15.34
N LEU A 49 -16.90 21.26 14.37
CA LEU A 49 -16.64 19.95 13.79
C LEU A 49 -15.81 19.07 14.72
N GLN A 50 -14.88 19.63 15.52
CA GLN A 50 -14.22 18.87 16.58
C GLN A 50 -15.22 18.33 17.61
N ALA A 51 -16.20 19.14 18.03
CA ALA A 51 -17.26 18.70 18.93
C ALA A 51 -18.13 17.61 18.28
N THR A 52 -18.48 17.78 17.01
CA THR A 52 -19.21 16.76 16.21
C THR A 52 -18.42 15.46 16.12
N ARG A 53 -17.11 15.55 15.88
CA ARG A 53 -16.20 14.41 15.83
C ARG A 53 -16.12 13.67 17.15
N LYS A 54 -16.05 14.41 18.26
CA LYS A 54 -16.09 13.85 19.61
C LYS A 54 -17.41 13.12 19.87
N ASN A 55 -18.53 13.69 19.47
CA ASN A 55 -19.85 13.05 19.59
C ASN A 55 -19.91 11.75 18.77
N LEU A 56 -19.39 11.76 17.54
CA LEU A 56 -19.31 10.58 16.69
C LEU A 56 -18.52 9.44 17.36
N LEU A 57 -17.35 9.75 17.94
CA LEU A 57 -16.52 8.76 18.63
C LEU A 57 -17.15 8.25 19.93
N ALA A 58 -17.94 9.08 20.60
CA ALA A 58 -18.68 8.70 21.80
C ALA A 58 -19.96 7.91 21.50
N GLY A 59 -20.22 7.53 20.24
CA GLY A 59 -21.43 6.82 19.84
C GLY A 59 -22.72 7.66 19.93
N LYS A 60 -22.60 8.98 20.13
CA LYS A 60 -23.75 9.88 20.17
C LYS A 60 -24.32 10.05 18.77
N ARG A 61 -25.61 10.39 18.69
CA ARG A 61 -26.27 10.66 17.41
C ARG A 61 -25.60 11.83 16.70
N VAL A 62 -25.19 11.59 15.45
CA VAL A 62 -24.65 12.60 14.53
C VAL A 62 -25.49 12.56 13.25
N THR A 63 -26.00 13.74 12.85
CA THR A 63 -26.90 13.88 11.70
C THR A 63 -26.17 13.61 10.39
N TYR A 64 -26.92 13.39 9.30
CA TYR A 64 -26.32 13.20 7.98
C TYR A 64 -25.47 14.40 7.57
N ARG A 65 -26.03 15.62 7.71
CA ARG A 65 -25.34 16.87 7.39
C ARG A 65 -24.05 17.06 8.19
N GLN A 66 -24.05 16.64 9.46
CA GLN A 66 -22.85 16.70 10.30
C GLN A 66 -21.76 15.71 9.86
N LEU A 67 -22.14 14.49 9.44
CA LEU A 67 -21.18 13.55 8.86
C LEU A 67 -20.61 14.06 7.53
N GLN A 68 -21.46 14.67 6.70
CA GLN A 68 -21.03 15.29 5.46
C GLN A 68 -20.07 16.45 5.71
N ALA A 69 -20.40 17.36 6.63
CA ALA A 69 -19.50 18.45 6.98
C ALA A 69 -18.15 17.97 7.55
N LEU A 70 -18.11 16.84 8.27
CA LEU A 70 -16.86 16.21 8.67
C LEU A 70 -16.07 15.68 7.47
N ALA A 71 -16.74 14.95 6.57
CA ALA A 71 -16.12 14.38 5.37
C ALA A 71 -15.56 15.47 4.44
N ASP A 72 -16.34 16.51 4.17
CA ASP A 72 -15.97 17.66 3.35
C ASP A 72 -14.81 18.46 3.95
N ALA A 73 -14.66 18.43 5.28
CA ALA A 73 -13.53 19.01 6.00
C ALA A 73 -12.29 18.09 6.06
N GLY A 74 -12.32 16.93 5.39
CA GLY A 74 -11.21 15.98 5.32
C GLY A 74 -11.14 14.98 6.48
N ASP A 75 -12.14 14.91 7.36
CA ASP A 75 -12.15 13.90 8.43
C ASP A 75 -12.55 12.53 7.87
N GLY A 76 -11.56 11.65 7.72
CA GLY A 76 -11.76 10.32 7.13
C GLY A 76 -12.69 9.40 7.93
N VAL A 77 -12.94 9.67 9.21
CA VAL A 77 -13.90 8.87 10.00
C VAL A 77 -15.33 9.34 9.77
N GLY A 78 -15.57 10.65 9.67
CA GLY A 78 -16.82 11.22 9.20
C GLY A 78 -17.15 10.71 7.80
N ALA A 79 -16.17 10.74 6.88
CA ALA A 79 -16.31 10.20 5.54
C ALA A 79 -16.68 8.71 5.55
N PHE A 80 -15.97 7.87 6.31
CA PHE A 80 -16.29 6.45 6.41
C PHE A 80 -17.70 6.21 6.97
N LYS A 81 -18.08 6.90 8.04
CA LYS A 81 -19.40 6.75 8.67
C LYS A 81 -20.52 7.25 7.77
N LEU A 82 -20.27 8.27 6.96
CA LEU A 82 -21.21 8.72 5.94
C LEU A 82 -21.38 7.66 4.85
N ALA A 83 -20.28 7.12 4.34
CA ALA A 83 -20.29 6.06 3.33
C ALA A 83 -21.07 4.82 3.81
N GLU A 84 -20.83 4.37 5.05
CA GLU A 84 -21.58 3.26 5.67
C GLU A 84 -23.08 3.57 5.72
N ARG A 85 -23.45 4.79 6.11
CA ARG A 85 -24.86 5.22 6.19
C ARG A 85 -25.52 5.31 4.81
N ILE A 86 -24.78 5.71 3.78
CA ILE A 86 -25.28 5.72 2.40
C ILE A 86 -25.48 4.27 1.94
N GLN A 87 -24.47 3.42 2.13
CA GLN A 87 -24.51 2.01 1.72
C GLN A 87 -25.62 1.22 2.43
N SER A 88 -25.88 1.50 3.72
CA SER A 88 -26.94 0.82 4.48
C SER A 88 -28.36 1.09 3.98
N GLN A 89 -28.56 2.10 3.12
CA GLN A 89 -29.86 2.37 2.51
C GLN A 89 -30.21 1.35 1.41
N GLY A 90 -29.24 0.57 0.94
CA GLY A 90 -29.48 -0.46 -0.07
C GLY A 90 -29.91 0.09 -1.44
N ASN A 91 -29.72 1.39 -1.69
CA ASN A 91 -30.08 2.03 -2.95
C ASN A 91 -28.89 2.02 -3.93
N PRO A 92 -28.94 1.26 -5.04
CA PRO A 92 -27.82 1.19 -6.00
C PRO A 92 -27.44 2.53 -6.60
N LYS A 93 -28.39 3.48 -6.70
CA LYS A 93 -28.14 4.83 -7.23
C LYS A 93 -27.16 5.64 -6.38
N LEU A 94 -26.98 5.28 -5.11
CA LEU A 94 -26.08 5.97 -4.18
C LEU A 94 -24.74 5.27 -4.02
N ALA A 95 -24.51 4.14 -4.69
CA ALA A 95 -23.26 3.38 -4.56
C ALA A 95 -22.03 4.19 -5.03
N SER A 96 -22.20 5.01 -6.07
CA SER A 96 -21.19 5.96 -6.53
C SER A 96 -20.83 6.99 -5.43
N ASP A 97 -21.81 7.50 -4.69
CA ASP A 97 -21.56 8.45 -3.59
C ASP A 97 -20.88 7.77 -2.40
N ALA A 98 -21.31 6.56 -2.05
CA ALA A 98 -20.64 5.76 -1.04
C ALA A 98 -19.17 5.51 -1.41
N LEU A 99 -18.88 5.20 -2.69
CA LEU A 99 -17.53 5.03 -3.19
C LEU A 99 -16.69 6.31 -3.01
N HIS A 100 -17.25 7.49 -3.31
CA HIS A 100 -16.56 8.76 -3.09
C HIS A 100 -16.14 8.94 -1.63
N TYR A 101 -17.06 8.77 -0.68
CA TYR A 101 -16.75 8.96 0.74
C TYR A 101 -15.83 7.86 1.31
N TYR A 102 -15.94 6.62 0.84
CA TYR A 102 -14.94 5.59 1.16
C TYR A 102 -13.56 5.94 0.60
N SER A 103 -13.48 6.57 -0.57
CA SER A 103 -12.21 7.04 -1.17
C SER A 103 -11.57 8.13 -0.33
N LEU A 104 -12.34 9.10 0.17
CA LEU A 104 -11.85 10.12 1.11
C LEU A 104 -11.31 9.49 2.40
N ALA A 105 -12.06 8.54 2.98
CA ALA A 105 -11.62 7.82 4.17
C ALA A 105 -10.31 7.05 3.93
N ALA A 106 -10.21 6.34 2.80
CA ALA A 106 -8.99 5.64 2.42
C ALA A 106 -7.82 6.62 2.19
N PHE A 107 -8.06 7.78 1.60
CA PHE A 107 -7.02 8.79 1.38
C PHE A 107 -6.46 9.34 2.70
N ASP A 108 -7.32 9.61 3.69
CA ASP A 108 -6.98 9.98 5.08
C ASP A 108 -6.28 8.85 5.88
N GLY A 109 -6.04 7.69 5.25
CA GLY A 109 -5.29 6.59 5.86
C GLY A 109 -6.15 5.53 6.53
N ARG A 110 -7.48 5.54 6.35
CA ARG A 110 -8.36 4.46 6.82
C ARG A 110 -8.30 3.29 5.84
N GLY A 111 -7.25 2.49 5.94
CA GLY A 111 -7.02 1.34 5.03
C GLY A 111 -8.15 0.30 5.03
N TYR A 112 -8.95 0.22 6.09
CA TYR A 112 -10.13 -0.66 6.14
C TYR A 112 -11.27 -0.24 5.18
N ALA A 113 -11.29 1.02 4.71
CA ALA A 113 -12.24 1.47 3.71
C ALA A 113 -12.02 0.82 2.33
N VAL A 114 -10.79 0.35 2.05
CA VAL A 114 -10.41 -0.27 0.78
C VAL A 114 -11.33 -1.42 0.41
N ARG A 115 -11.68 -2.31 1.37
CA ARG A 115 -12.54 -3.46 1.08
C ARG A 115 -13.93 -3.03 0.57
N HIS A 116 -14.50 -1.97 1.15
CA HIS A 116 -15.79 -1.45 0.72
C HIS A 116 -15.70 -0.84 -0.69
N MET A 117 -14.61 -0.12 -0.98
CA MET A 117 -14.37 0.41 -2.32
C MET A 117 -14.29 -0.72 -3.36
N LEU A 118 -13.49 -1.77 -3.08
CA LEU A 118 -13.34 -2.90 -4.00
C LEU A 118 -14.66 -3.64 -4.23
N ASN A 119 -15.51 -3.77 -3.21
CA ASN A 119 -16.83 -4.38 -3.37
C ASN A 119 -17.72 -3.56 -4.31
N ILE A 120 -17.74 -2.23 -4.19
CA ILE A 120 -18.51 -1.36 -5.09
C ILE A 120 -17.94 -1.39 -6.51
N LEU A 121 -16.62 -1.31 -6.66
CA LEU A 121 -15.93 -1.31 -7.96
C LEU A 121 -16.02 -2.65 -8.71
N ALA A 122 -16.29 -3.75 -8.01
CA ALA A 122 -16.45 -5.07 -8.60
C ALA A 122 -17.88 -5.34 -9.10
N ASP A 123 -18.85 -4.47 -8.77
CA ASP A 123 -20.23 -4.60 -9.20
C ASP A 123 -20.45 -3.88 -10.55
N ASP A 124 -20.51 -4.67 -11.62
CA ASP A 124 -20.74 -4.18 -12.98
C ASP A 124 -22.13 -3.55 -13.20
N GLN A 125 -23.07 -3.71 -12.26
CA GLN A 125 -24.42 -3.13 -12.34
C GLN A 125 -24.48 -1.70 -11.77
N VAL A 126 -23.45 -1.27 -11.05
CA VAL A 126 -23.42 0.07 -10.46
C VAL A 126 -22.99 1.09 -11.50
N GLN A 127 -23.79 2.13 -11.67
CA GLN A 127 -23.40 3.31 -12.43
C GLN A 127 -22.47 4.19 -11.59
N LEU A 128 -21.18 4.23 -11.99
CA LEU A 128 -20.16 5.01 -11.31
C LEU A 128 -19.94 6.35 -12.00
N SER A 129 -19.92 7.42 -11.21
CA SER A 129 -19.49 8.74 -11.71
C SER A 129 -18.02 8.70 -12.09
N PRO A 130 -17.61 9.26 -13.24
CA PRO A 130 -16.20 9.34 -13.63
C PRO A 130 -15.30 10.02 -12.58
N SER A 131 -15.80 11.05 -11.90
CA SER A 131 -15.04 11.76 -10.86
C SER A 131 -14.84 10.90 -9.61
N HIS A 132 -15.84 10.11 -9.23
CA HIS A 132 -15.76 9.20 -8.09
C HIS A 132 -14.86 8.01 -8.41
N LEU A 133 -14.91 7.51 -9.63
CA LEU A 133 -14.02 6.46 -10.11
C LEU A 133 -12.55 6.90 -10.08
N SER A 134 -12.25 8.10 -10.59
CA SER A 134 -10.90 8.69 -10.53
C SER A 134 -10.41 8.86 -9.08
N SER A 135 -11.28 9.35 -8.20
CA SER A 135 -10.98 9.50 -6.77
C SER A 135 -10.69 8.15 -6.11
N ALA A 136 -11.46 7.11 -6.45
CA ALA A 136 -11.27 5.77 -5.94
C ALA A 136 -9.94 5.15 -6.39
N GLU A 137 -9.58 5.31 -7.68
CA GLU A 137 -8.30 4.86 -8.19
C GLU A 137 -7.14 5.54 -7.45
N ALA A 138 -7.20 6.86 -7.28
CA ALA A 138 -6.17 7.63 -6.58
C ALA A 138 -6.03 7.17 -5.11
N ALA A 139 -7.14 6.94 -4.42
CA ALA A 139 -7.15 6.44 -3.05
C ALA A 139 -6.58 5.02 -2.93
N LEU A 140 -6.93 4.11 -3.85
CA LEU A 140 -6.35 2.76 -3.92
C LEU A 140 -4.85 2.82 -4.17
N ARG A 141 -4.38 3.65 -5.12
CA ARG A 141 -2.94 3.82 -5.40
C ARG A 141 -2.19 4.38 -4.21
N SER A 142 -2.78 5.34 -3.50
CA SER A 142 -2.22 5.88 -2.25
C SER A 142 -2.09 4.80 -1.17
N GLN A 143 -3.13 3.97 -1.01
CA GLN A 143 -3.12 2.84 -0.06
C GLN A 143 -2.11 1.76 -0.45
N ALA A 144 -2.01 1.41 -1.73
CA ALA A 144 -1.02 0.46 -2.24
C ALA A 144 0.41 0.93 -1.96
N LYS A 145 0.71 2.22 -2.19
CA LYS A 145 2.01 2.82 -1.84
C LYS A 145 2.32 2.78 -0.34
N LYS A 146 1.29 2.80 0.52
CA LYS A 146 1.40 2.64 1.98
C LYS A 146 1.52 1.16 2.42
N GLY A 147 1.59 0.21 1.49
CA GLY A 147 1.72 -1.22 1.78
C GLY A 147 0.40 -1.94 2.09
N ASN A 148 -0.75 -1.36 1.73
CA ASN A 148 -2.03 -2.04 1.88
C ASN A 148 -2.16 -3.16 0.84
N GLU A 149 -1.92 -4.42 1.27
CA GLU A 149 -1.96 -5.61 0.41
C GLU A 149 -3.30 -5.74 -0.35
N ILE A 150 -4.43 -5.42 0.31
CA ILE A 150 -5.76 -5.49 -0.31
C ILE A 150 -5.87 -4.48 -1.48
N ALA A 151 -5.31 -3.28 -1.31
CA ALA A 151 -5.32 -2.28 -2.38
C ALA A 151 -4.43 -2.69 -3.56
N VAL A 152 -3.26 -3.29 -3.27
CA VAL A 152 -2.35 -3.83 -4.31
C VAL A 152 -3.06 -4.91 -5.12
N GLU A 153 -3.65 -5.90 -4.45
CA GLU A 153 -4.37 -7.00 -5.12
C GLU A 153 -5.57 -6.49 -5.93
N GLY A 154 -6.34 -5.55 -5.37
CA GLY A 154 -7.47 -4.93 -6.05
C GLY A 154 -7.07 -4.18 -7.32
N LEU A 155 -5.99 -3.38 -7.26
CA LEU A 155 -5.48 -2.67 -8.43
C LEU A 155 -4.93 -3.62 -9.50
N ILE A 156 -4.17 -4.66 -9.11
CA ILE A 156 -3.69 -5.69 -10.05
C ILE A 156 -4.89 -6.32 -10.77
N LYS A 157 -5.93 -6.71 -10.03
CA LYS A 157 -7.16 -7.26 -10.60
C LYS A 157 -7.79 -6.29 -11.61
N PHE A 158 -8.09 -5.06 -11.21
CA PHE A 158 -8.80 -4.12 -12.08
C PHE A 158 -7.98 -3.68 -13.30
N TYR A 159 -6.68 -3.44 -13.15
CA TYR A 159 -5.81 -3.09 -14.28
C TYR A 159 -5.62 -4.27 -15.23
N SER A 160 -5.58 -5.52 -14.73
CA SER A 160 -5.50 -6.70 -15.60
C SER A 160 -6.79 -6.93 -16.40
N GLN A 161 -7.93 -6.51 -15.85
CA GLN A 161 -9.25 -6.62 -16.49
C GLN A 161 -9.56 -5.42 -17.41
N GLY A 162 -8.78 -4.34 -17.34
CA GLY A 162 -9.08 -3.09 -18.06
C GLY A 162 -10.32 -2.36 -17.56
N ARG A 163 -10.95 -2.79 -16.46
CA ARG A 163 -12.16 -2.20 -15.89
C ARG A 163 -12.12 -2.21 -14.37
N PRO A 164 -12.71 -1.21 -13.69
CA PRO A 164 -13.38 -0.05 -14.26
C PRO A 164 -12.43 1.07 -14.73
N PHE A 165 -11.13 1.00 -14.46
CA PHE A 165 -10.17 2.10 -14.67
C PHE A 165 -9.61 2.25 -16.09
N GLY A 166 -10.00 1.38 -17.03
CA GLY A 166 -9.34 1.27 -18.33
C GLY A 166 -8.07 0.42 -18.28
N GLU A 167 -7.45 0.21 -19.45
CA GLU A 167 -6.17 -0.48 -19.54
C GLU A 167 -5.03 0.38 -18.97
N LYS A 168 -4.27 -0.18 -18.03
CA LYS A 168 -3.16 0.48 -17.32
C LYS A 168 -1.93 -0.43 -17.26
N ARG A 169 -1.43 -0.82 -18.44
CA ARG A 169 -0.38 -1.85 -18.57
C ARG A 169 0.90 -1.47 -17.82
N GLY A 170 1.36 -0.22 -17.97
CA GLY A 170 2.56 0.28 -17.30
C GLY A 170 2.42 0.28 -15.78
N GLU A 171 1.28 0.74 -15.25
CA GLU A 171 1.02 0.75 -13.82
C GLU A 171 0.85 -0.66 -13.25
N LEU A 172 0.26 -1.58 -14.01
CA LEU A 172 0.16 -2.98 -13.64
C LEU A 172 1.55 -3.64 -13.53
N GLU A 173 2.41 -3.44 -14.54
CA GLU A 173 3.79 -3.92 -14.52
C GLU A 173 4.55 -3.36 -13.30
N ALA A 174 4.43 -2.05 -13.03
CA ALA A 174 5.04 -1.42 -11.88
C ALA A 174 4.52 -1.98 -10.53
N LEU A 175 3.21 -2.26 -10.42
CA LEU A 175 2.62 -2.87 -9.23
C LEU A 175 3.15 -4.29 -9.01
N LEU A 176 3.21 -5.10 -10.06
CA LEU A 176 3.76 -6.46 -9.99
C LEU A 176 5.24 -6.44 -9.58
N ALA A 177 6.03 -5.49 -10.10
CA ALA A 177 7.45 -5.34 -9.78
C ALA A 177 7.72 -4.79 -8.37
N SER A 178 6.77 -4.04 -7.77
CA SER A 178 6.96 -3.30 -6.51
C SER A 178 7.32 -4.15 -5.28
N GLY A 179 7.03 -5.45 -5.30
CA GLY A 179 7.22 -6.34 -4.14
C GLY A 179 6.25 -6.11 -2.98
N ALA A 180 5.29 -5.20 -3.11
CA ALA A 180 4.31 -4.89 -2.06
C ALA A 180 3.23 -5.97 -1.87
N GLY A 181 3.08 -6.90 -2.83
CA GLY A 181 2.14 -8.01 -2.74
C GLY A 181 2.86 -9.36 -2.72
N LYS A 182 2.47 -10.21 -1.75
CA LYS A 182 3.10 -11.53 -1.50
C LYS A 182 3.09 -12.47 -2.70
N LYS A 183 2.10 -12.33 -3.59
CA LYS A 183 1.88 -13.19 -4.76
C LYS A 183 2.10 -12.47 -6.08
N ASN A 184 2.79 -11.32 -6.08
CA ASN A 184 2.95 -10.52 -7.29
C ASN A 184 3.77 -11.26 -8.36
N GLY A 185 4.87 -11.90 -8.00
CA GLY A 185 5.68 -12.68 -8.94
C GLY A 185 4.91 -13.87 -9.55
N ASP A 186 4.17 -14.62 -8.73
CA ASP A 186 3.33 -15.72 -9.20
C ASP A 186 2.18 -15.21 -10.10
N THR A 187 1.67 -14.02 -9.84
CA THR A 187 0.65 -13.39 -10.68
C THR A 187 1.24 -12.93 -12.01
N ALA A 188 2.42 -12.32 -12.00
CA ALA A 188 3.13 -11.96 -13.23
C ALA A 188 3.39 -13.21 -14.09
N PHE A 189 3.80 -14.33 -13.48
CA PHE A 189 3.98 -15.60 -14.21
C PHE A 189 2.69 -16.05 -14.90
N ARG A 190 1.56 -16.09 -14.19
CA ARG A 190 0.27 -16.48 -14.76
C ARG A 190 -0.15 -15.57 -15.91
N MET A 191 0.09 -14.26 -15.80
CA MET A 191 -0.21 -13.31 -16.87
C MET A 191 0.68 -13.52 -18.10
N ALA A 192 1.97 -13.82 -17.91
CA ALA A 192 2.86 -14.17 -19.00
C ALA A 192 2.39 -15.43 -19.74
N VAL A 193 2.08 -16.50 -19.01
CA VAL A 193 1.59 -17.76 -19.59
C VAL A 193 0.30 -17.53 -20.38
N MET A 194 -0.63 -16.75 -19.83
CA MET A 194 -1.88 -16.39 -20.53
C MET A 194 -1.63 -15.67 -21.86
N LEU A 195 -0.68 -14.73 -21.93
CA LEU A 195 -0.29 -14.07 -23.19
C LEU A 195 0.40 -15.03 -24.17
N LEU A 196 1.33 -15.86 -23.69
CA LEU A 196 2.06 -16.80 -24.53
C LEU A 196 1.16 -17.91 -25.10
N SER A 197 0.08 -18.23 -24.40
CA SER A 197 -0.89 -19.25 -24.82
C SER A 197 -1.84 -18.78 -25.92
N GLN A 198 -1.82 -17.49 -26.28
CA GLN A 198 -2.66 -16.96 -27.35
C GLN A 198 -2.09 -17.37 -28.72
N PRO A 199 -2.85 -18.11 -29.56
CA PRO A 199 -2.37 -18.58 -30.86
C PRO A 199 -2.03 -17.45 -31.83
N SER A 200 -2.73 -16.32 -31.73
CA SER A 200 -2.58 -15.13 -32.58
C SER A 200 -1.83 -14.00 -31.88
N ARG A 201 -0.90 -14.31 -30.96
CA ARG A 201 -0.19 -13.29 -30.20
C ARG A 201 0.68 -12.40 -31.09
N THR A 202 0.68 -11.10 -30.85
CA THR A 202 1.55 -10.16 -31.56
C THR A 202 2.97 -10.15 -30.98
N PRO A 203 3.96 -9.58 -31.69
CA PRO A 203 5.30 -9.35 -31.15
C PRO A 203 5.27 -8.56 -29.83
N GLU A 204 4.44 -7.52 -29.74
CA GLU A 204 4.30 -6.68 -28.54
C GLU A 204 3.74 -7.48 -27.35
N GLN A 205 2.81 -8.41 -27.59
CA GLN A 205 2.30 -9.30 -26.56
C GLN A 205 3.36 -10.31 -26.12
N THR A 206 4.24 -10.76 -27.03
CA THR A 206 5.38 -11.61 -26.70
C THR A 206 6.40 -10.87 -25.83
N GLU A 207 6.72 -9.62 -26.18
CA GLU A 207 7.57 -8.76 -25.35
C GLU A 207 6.95 -8.48 -23.97
N GLN A 208 5.64 -8.24 -23.92
CA GLN A 208 4.93 -8.05 -22.66
C GLN A 208 4.98 -9.30 -21.78
N ALA A 209 4.79 -10.48 -22.37
CA ALA A 209 4.96 -11.74 -21.66
C ALA A 209 6.39 -11.88 -21.11
N ALA A 210 7.40 -11.55 -21.91
CA ALA A 210 8.80 -11.58 -21.46
C ALA A 210 9.05 -10.64 -20.27
N ARG A 211 8.49 -9.43 -20.25
CA ARG A 211 8.58 -8.52 -19.09
C ARG A 211 7.94 -9.12 -17.84
N TYR A 212 6.75 -9.72 -17.97
CA TYR A 212 6.10 -10.41 -16.85
C TYR A 212 6.89 -11.64 -16.36
N LEU A 213 7.50 -12.41 -17.26
CA LEU A 213 8.40 -13.50 -16.87
C LEU A 213 9.64 -12.97 -16.13
N GLY A 214 10.19 -11.82 -16.53
CA GLY A 214 11.28 -11.17 -15.80
C GLY A 214 10.89 -10.85 -14.35
N ILE A 215 9.70 -10.28 -14.14
CA ILE A 215 9.17 -10.03 -12.79
C ILE A 215 8.99 -11.34 -12.01
N ALA A 216 8.44 -12.38 -12.64
CA ALA A 216 8.25 -13.70 -12.03
C ALA A 216 9.57 -14.38 -11.65
N ARG A 217 10.58 -14.30 -12.50
CA ARG A 217 11.94 -14.80 -12.23
C ARG A 217 12.53 -14.16 -10.99
N ASP A 218 12.32 -12.86 -10.82
CA ASP A 218 12.97 -12.11 -9.74
C ASP A 218 12.18 -12.22 -8.42
N LYS A 219 10.84 -12.24 -8.50
CA LYS A 219 9.93 -12.08 -7.35
C LYS A 219 8.96 -13.25 -7.10
N GLY A 220 8.92 -14.25 -7.98
CA GLY A 220 8.04 -15.41 -7.84
C GLY A 220 8.46 -16.36 -6.74
N SER A 221 7.59 -17.33 -6.43
CA SER A 221 7.96 -18.51 -5.66
C SER A 221 9.02 -19.34 -6.40
N VAL A 222 9.78 -20.18 -5.69
CA VAL A 222 10.93 -20.93 -6.26
C VAL A 222 10.57 -21.65 -7.56
N GLY A 223 9.43 -22.35 -7.59
CA GLY A 223 8.95 -23.01 -8.80
C GLY A 223 8.65 -22.05 -9.95
N MET A 224 8.01 -20.91 -9.65
CA MET A 224 7.71 -19.89 -10.65
C MET A 224 8.99 -19.22 -11.18
N LYS A 225 10.01 -19.05 -10.34
CA LYS A 225 11.31 -18.52 -10.77
C LYS A 225 11.98 -19.43 -11.79
N ALA A 226 12.05 -20.73 -11.50
CA ALA A 226 12.64 -21.72 -12.39
C ALA A 226 11.86 -21.82 -13.71
N ALA A 227 10.52 -21.90 -13.64
CA ALA A 227 9.67 -21.94 -14.82
C ALA A 227 9.81 -20.66 -15.67
N ALA A 228 9.85 -19.49 -15.05
CA ALA A 228 10.02 -18.22 -15.75
C ALA A 228 11.39 -18.13 -16.44
N SER A 229 12.47 -18.58 -15.79
CA SER A 229 13.80 -18.66 -16.41
C SER A 229 13.81 -19.54 -17.66
N ASN A 230 13.18 -20.72 -17.59
CA ASN A 230 13.13 -21.65 -18.72
C ASN A 230 12.32 -21.07 -19.89
N LEU A 231 11.17 -20.46 -19.62
CA LEU A 231 10.36 -19.81 -20.65
C LEU A 231 11.07 -18.61 -21.28
N LEU A 232 11.81 -17.82 -20.49
CA LEU A 232 12.62 -16.73 -21.03
C LEU A 232 13.70 -17.25 -21.98
N ALA A 233 14.40 -18.33 -21.62
CA ALA A 233 15.40 -18.95 -22.48
C ALA A 233 14.80 -19.39 -23.83
N GLN A 234 13.64 -20.06 -23.80
CA GLN A 234 12.92 -20.49 -25.01
C GLN A 234 12.46 -19.32 -25.90
N LEU A 235 12.17 -18.15 -25.33
CA LEU A 235 11.79 -16.97 -26.11
C LEU A 235 12.99 -16.28 -26.77
N THR A 236 14.20 -16.48 -26.22
CA THR A 236 15.45 -15.90 -26.75
C THR A 236 16.20 -16.84 -27.68
N GLU A 237 15.94 -18.15 -27.61
CA GLU A 237 16.48 -19.08 -28.60
C GLU A 237 15.80 -18.82 -29.95
N PRO A 238 16.57 -18.55 -31.03
CA PRO A 238 15.99 -18.56 -32.36
C PRO A 238 15.38 -19.94 -32.59
N ALA A 239 14.25 -20.01 -33.31
CA ALA A 239 13.66 -21.28 -33.74
C ALA A 239 14.63 -22.00 -34.70
N THR A 240 15.71 -22.59 -34.18
CA THR A 240 16.60 -23.48 -34.91
C THR A 240 15.86 -24.79 -35.11
N GLY A 241 15.59 -25.08 -36.39
CA GLY A 241 14.57 -26.01 -36.83
C GLY A 241 14.77 -27.47 -36.45
N THR A 242 13.67 -28.22 -36.53
CA THR A 242 13.69 -29.66 -36.78
C THR A 242 12.47 -30.02 -37.62
N ASN A 243 12.58 -29.74 -38.92
CA ASN A 243 11.91 -30.47 -40.00
C ASN A 243 12.95 -30.59 -41.13
N ALA A 244 14.09 -31.21 -40.80
CA ALA A 244 14.95 -31.78 -41.82
C ALA A 244 14.32 -33.13 -42.19
N GLU A 245 13.77 -33.17 -43.40
CA GLU A 245 13.65 -34.32 -44.30
C GLU A 245 13.92 -35.69 -43.68
N VAL A 246 12.85 -36.47 -43.52
CA VAL A 246 12.94 -37.93 -43.68
C VAL A 246 12.40 -38.23 -45.07
N GLN A 247 13.24 -38.05 -46.09
CA GLN A 247 13.15 -38.83 -47.31
C GLN A 247 14.00 -40.07 -47.11
N GLN A 248 13.35 -41.23 -46.94
CA GLN A 248 13.80 -42.52 -47.46
C GLN A 248 12.57 -43.36 -47.80
#